data_AF-A0A7C6T0Z5-F1
#
_entry.id   AF-A0A7C6T0Z5-F1
#
_cell.length_a   1.000
_cell.length_b   1.000
_cell.length_c   1.000
_cell.angle_alpha   90.00
_cell.angle_beta   90.00
_cell.angle_gamma   90.00
#
_symmetry.space_group_name_H-M   'P 1'
#
loop_
_entity.id
_entity.type
_entity.pdbx_description
1 polymer ?
#
loop_
_entity_poly.entity_id
_entity_poly.type
_entity_poly.pdbx_seq_one_letter_code
_entity_poly.pdbx_strand_id
1 'polypeptide(L)'
;MQRWAKTVKSRSRENSWRLAFIALLLFSLLAASCALIARTGSHTVTVTAWDRVVRLETSSRTVGDALREANVVLGPHDYCLPGPEAPLTQGLDIKVVRASLAFIYDGGKVHSIVTAKHTVDELLSQASIQVGADDTVIPALAEPVPADGRVRVVRVTYSQVVEEETVPYTIERRNDTSLEAGLVRVYKHGTEGLAQVTFNVRYEDGVEVSRQQVSREQVREPSPQVLLVGTLQEVTRGADNIRFERAVEAVATAYCPCTKCCGPYAKGVTSSGLPAERGAIAVDPRVIPLGSRVYVDGYGFAVAADTGSAIKGNRVDVCFSSHEEALRWGRKQVKVYVIE
;
A
#
# COMPACT_ATOMS: atom_id res chain seq x y z
N MET A 1 135.40 20.10 -0.77
CA MET A 1 134.29 19.32 -0.16
C MET A 1 133.12 20.25 0.15
N GLN A 2 132.13 20.46 -0.76
CA GLN A 2 130.88 21.19 -0.43
C GLN A 2 129.82 21.21 -1.58
N ARG A 3 129.51 20.07 -2.22
CA ARG A 3 128.45 20.03 -3.27
C ARG A 3 127.42 18.91 -3.18
N TRP A 4 127.31 18.22 -2.04
CA TRP A 4 126.45 17.01 -1.89
C TRP A 4 125.33 17.13 -0.82
N ALA A 5 124.91 18.34 -0.43
CA ALA A 5 123.93 18.52 0.66
C ALA A 5 122.63 19.29 0.31
N LYS A 6 122.42 19.71 -0.95
CA LYS A 6 121.23 20.51 -1.33
C LYS A 6 120.09 19.74 -1.99
N THR A 7 120.26 18.46 -2.35
CA THR A 7 119.29 17.73 -3.19
C THR A 7 118.32 16.83 -2.40
N VAL A 8 118.54 16.59 -1.10
CA VAL A 8 117.65 15.76 -0.26
C VAL A 8 116.58 16.59 0.47
N LYS A 9 116.81 17.90 0.66
CA LYS A 9 115.92 18.79 1.41
C LYS A 9 114.73 19.36 0.60
N SER A 10 114.73 19.24 -0.73
CA SER A 10 113.60 19.67 -1.58
C SER A 10 112.52 18.60 -1.73
N ARG A 11 112.89 17.31 -1.74
CA ARG A 11 111.97 16.18 -1.90
C ARG A 11 111.07 15.93 -0.68
N SER A 12 111.53 16.23 0.54
CA SER A 12 110.68 16.08 1.75
C SER A 12 109.62 17.17 1.88
N ARG A 13 109.92 18.37 1.35
CA ARG A 13 109.01 19.52 1.34
C ARG A 13 107.91 19.35 0.28
N GLU A 14 108.23 18.82 -0.90
CA GLU A 14 107.20 18.51 -1.90
C GLU A 14 106.24 17.40 -1.43
N ASN A 15 106.74 16.38 -0.72
CA ASN A 15 105.88 15.32 -0.18
C ASN A 15 105.04 15.79 1.02
N SER A 16 105.55 16.71 1.86
CA SER A 16 104.77 17.25 2.99
C SER A 16 103.62 18.14 2.52
N TRP A 17 103.80 18.90 1.44
CA TRP A 17 102.73 19.71 0.84
C TRP A 17 101.69 18.83 0.13
N ARG A 18 102.11 17.75 -0.55
CA ARG A 18 101.18 16.76 -1.12
C ARG A 18 100.35 16.04 -0.06
N LEU A 19 100.97 15.63 1.06
CA LEU A 19 100.26 15.01 2.18
C LEU A 19 99.31 15.97 2.88
N ALA A 20 99.70 17.24 3.07
CA ALA A 20 98.82 18.27 3.63
C ALA A 20 97.65 18.59 2.69
N PHE A 21 97.86 18.63 1.38
CA PHE A 21 96.80 18.85 0.38
C PHE A 21 95.81 17.69 0.31
N ILE A 22 96.30 16.44 0.41
CA ILE A 22 95.46 15.24 0.47
C ILE A 22 94.65 15.22 1.79
N ALA A 23 95.26 15.57 2.92
CA ALA A 23 94.55 15.65 4.20
C ALA A 23 93.46 16.73 4.20
N LEU A 24 93.71 17.88 3.56
CA LEU A 24 92.74 18.97 3.43
C LEU A 24 91.58 18.61 2.48
N LEU A 25 91.87 17.86 1.40
CA LEU A 25 90.87 17.28 0.51
C LEU A 25 90.01 16.21 1.19
N LEU A 26 90.62 15.35 2.00
CA LEU A 26 89.89 14.34 2.77
C LEU A 26 89.03 14.99 3.85
N PHE A 27 89.51 16.02 4.52
CA PHE A 27 88.75 16.76 5.52
C PHE A 27 87.59 17.55 4.88
N SER A 28 87.79 18.16 3.71
CA SER A 28 86.70 18.84 2.99
C SER A 28 85.67 17.85 2.43
N LEU A 29 86.09 16.66 1.98
CA LEU A 29 85.19 15.55 1.63
C LEU A 29 84.42 15.02 2.85
N LEU A 30 85.06 14.89 4.01
CA LEU A 30 84.40 14.47 5.25
C LEU A 30 83.43 15.54 5.77
N ALA A 31 83.81 16.81 5.72
CA ALA A 31 82.96 17.92 6.11
C ALA A 31 81.78 18.10 5.13
N ALA A 32 82.00 17.90 3.82
CA ALA A 32 80.94 17.88 2.82
C ALA A 32 80.02 16.67 3.01
N SER A 33 80.57 15.49 3.36
CA SER A 33 79.82 14.29 3.74
C SER A 33 78.99 14.52 5.01
N CYS A 34 79.57 15.06 6.07
CA CYS A 34 78.84 15.43 7.30
C CYS A 34 77.80 16.52 7.04
N ALA A 35 78.08 17.49 6.18
CA ALA A 35 77.11 18.53 5.79
C ALA A 35 76.01 17.96 4.87
N LEU A 36 76.29 16.94 4.07
CA LEU A 36 75.30 16.17 3.29
C LEU A 36 74.40 15.35 4.23
N ILE A 37 74.98 14.70 5.24
CA ILE A 37 74.25 13.96 6.29
C ILE A 37 73.43 14.93 7.16
N ALA A 38 73.92 16.14 7.44
CA ALA A 38 73.17 17.17 8.13
C ALA A 38 72.12 17.87 7.26
N ARG A 39 72.23 17.78 5.92
CA ARG A 39 71.25 18.30 4.94
C ARG A 39 70.11 17.34 4.63
N THR A 40 70.21 16.07 5.03
CA THR A 40 69.07 15.16 5.08
C THR A 40 68.31 15.38 6.39
N GLY A 41 67.60 16.52 6.49
CA GLY A 41 66.72 16.77 7.62
C GLY A 41 65.62 15.71 7.64
N SER A 42 65.52 14.95 8.74
CA SER A 42 64.43 14.02 8.97
C SER A 42 63.18 14.78 9.40
N HIS A 43 62.02 14.38 8.89
CA HIS A 43 60.72 14.83 9.36
C HIS A 43 60.14 13.82 10.33
N THR A 44 59.61 14.29 11.45
CA THR A 44 58.74 13.48 12.31
C THR A 44 57.29 13.69 11.88
N VAL A 45 56.61 12.62 11.46
CA VAL A 45 55.21 12.68 11.01
C VAL A 45 54.36 11.65 11.76
N THR A 46 53.06 11.90 11.86
CA THR A 46 52.09 10.96 12.42
C THR A 46 51.20 10.46 11.30
N VAL A 47 51.10 9.15 11.13
CA VAL A 47 50.18 8.50 10.20
C VAL A 47 49.05 7.87 11.00
N THR A 48 47.83 8.36 10.81
CA THR A 48 46.63 7.85 11.44
C THR A 48 45.82 7.07 10.41
N ALA A 49 45.72 5.75 10.59
CA ALA A 49 44.91 4.86 9.76
C ALA A 49 44.02 4.01 10.66
N TRP A 50 42.73 4.34 10.73
CA TRP A 50 41.74 3.65 11.57
C TRP A 50 42.10 3.72 13.06
N ASP A 51 42.39 2.57 13.69
CA ASP A 51 42.82 2.42 15.09
C ASP A 51 44.36 2.47 15.26
N ARG A 52 45.11 2.55 14.15
CA ARG A 52 46.57 2.60 14.17
C ARG A 52 47.09 4.01 14.02
N VAL A 53 47.89 4.43 14.98
CA VAL A 53 48.66 5.67 14.94
C VAL A 53 50.15 5.30 14.89
N VAL A 54 50.80 5.58 13.77
CA VAL A 54 52.23 5.32 13.55
C VAL A 54 52.97 6.64 13.55
N ARG A 55 53.90 6.83 14.49
CA ARG A 55 54.85 7.93 14.46
C ARG A 55 56.08 7.49 13.69
N LEU A 56 56.43 8.24 12.65
CA LEU A 56 57.52 7.93 11.75
C LEU A 56 58.53 9.08 11.73
N GLU A 57 59.80 8.76 11.94
CA GLU A 57 60.90 9.66 11.60
C GLU A 57 61.44 9.22 10.24
N THR A 58 61.34 10.09 9.24
CA THR A 58 61.65 9.74 7.85
C THR A 58 62.40 10.85 7.14
N SER A 59 63.29 10.49 6.21
CA SER A 59 63.91 11.44 5.26
C SER A 59 63.10 11.60 3.97
N SER A 60 61.94 10.96 3.87
CA SER A 60 61.03 11.05 2.73
C SER A 60 60.55 12.49 2.52
N ARG A 61 60.24 12.84 1.27
CA ARG A 61 59.83 14.21 0.90
C ARG A 61 58.32 14.37 0.74
N THR A 62 57.58 13.28 0.52
CA THR A 62 56.14 13.32 0.25
C THR A 62 55.35 12.43 1.21
N VAL A 63 54.05 12.71 1.33
CA VAL A 63 53.11 11.88 2.10
C VAL A 63 53.06 10.44 1.57
N GLY A 64 53.03 10.24 0.25
CA GLY A 64 52.98 8.92 -0.37
C GLY A 64 54.21 8.06 -0.05
N ASP A 65 55.40 8.67 0.04
CA ASP A 65 56.63 7.99 0.42
C ASP A 65 56.62 7.59 1.91
N ALA A 66 56.16 8.51 2.78
CA ALA A 66 55.99 8.23 4.20
C ALA A 66 54.96 7.12 4.47
N LEU A 67 53.85 7.09 3.71
CA LEU A 67 52.85 6.02 3.82
C LEU A 67 53.44 4.65 3.46
N ARG A 68 54.24 4.56 2.40
CA ARG A 68 54.92 3.32 2.00
C ARG A 68 55.91 2.83 3.06
N GLU A 69 56.69 3.73 3.66
CA GLU A 69 57.61 3.40 4.75
C GLU A 69 56.87 2.94 6.02
N ALA A 70 55.71 3.54 6.30
CA ALA A 70 54.81 3.10 7.37
C ALA A 70 54.07 1.77 7.05
N ASN A 71 54.34 1.13 5.92
CA ASN A 71 53.65 -0.06 5.40
C ASN A 71 52.12 0.15 5.22
N VAL A 72 51.72 1.38 4.87
CA VAL A 72 50.34 1.76 4.59
C VAL A 72 50.17 1.91 3.08
N VAL A 73 49.62 0.89 2.43
CA VAL A 73 49.26 0.93 1.01
C VAL A 73 47.82 1.40 0.87
N LEU A 74 47.56 2.43 0.06
CA LEU A 74 46.20 2.89 -0.25
C LEU A 74 45.53 1.97 -1.27
N GLY A 75 44.29 1.55 -1.00
CA GLY A 75 43.44 0.87 -1.97
C GLY A 75 42.90 1.81 -3.04
N PRO A 76 42.23 1.28 -4.08
CA PRO A 76 41.76 2.07 -5.24
C PRO A 76 40.81 3.23 -4.91
N HIS A 77 40.11 3.14 -3.78
CA HIS A 77 39.15 4.15 -3.33
C HIS A 77 39.55 4.81 -2.00
N ASP A 78 40.71 4.44 -1.44
CA ASP A 78 41.23 5.07 -0.24
C ASP A 78 41.90 6.40 -0.60
N TYR A 79 41.98 7.30 0.37
CA TYR A 79 42.78 8.51 0.22
C TYR A 79 43.41 8.92 1.54
N CYS A 80 44.33 9.89 1.46
CA CYS A 80 44.94 10.49 2.63
C CYS A 80 44.82 12.01 2.58
N LEU A 81 44.83 12.63 3.76
CA LEU A 81 44.87 14.07 3.95
C LEU A 81 46.08 14.39 4.85
N PRO A 82 47.05 15.19 4.38
CA PRO A 82 47.20 15.70 3.01
C PRO A 82 47.40 14.59 1.95
N GLY A 83 47.18 14.91 0.68
CA GLY A 83 47.26 13.93 -0.43
C GLY A 83 48.68 13.39 -0.67
N PRO A 84 48.84 12.29 -1.43
CA PRO A 84 50.12 11.56 -1.55
C PRO A 84 51.30 12.41 -2.06
N GLU A 85 51.05 13.40 -2.92
CA GLU A 85 52.09 14.26 -3.47
C GLU A 85 52.44 15.46 -2.57
N ALA A 86 51.73 15.65 -1.46
CA ALA A 86 51.98 16.78 -0.56
C ALA A 86 53.36 16.66 0.11
N PRO A 87 54.13 17.76 0.22
CA PRO A 87 55.43 17.74 0.84
C PRO A 87 55.34 17.49 2.35
N LEU A 88 56.30 16.76 2.91
CA LEU A 88 56.39 16.56 4.36
C LEU A 88 56.93 17.79 5.08
N THR A 89 56.37 18.06 6.25
CA THR A 89 56.85 19.07 7.20
C THR A 89 56.97 18.46 8.59
N GLN A 90 57.76 19.09 9.46
CA GLN A 90 57.96 18.61 10.83
C GLN A 90 56.63 18.63 11.60
N GLY A 91 56.25 17.49 12.15
CA GLY A 91 55.02 17.31 12.93
C GLY A 91 53.75 17.11 12.10
N LEU A 92 53.85 16.85 10.79
CA LEU A 92 52.68 16.68 9.92
C LEU A 92 51.83 15.47 10.35
N ASP A 93 50.51 15.67 10.45
CA ASP A 93 49.53 14.61 10.67
C ASP A 93 48.91 14.18 9.33
N ILE A 94 49.06 12.89 9.01
CA ILE A 94 48.60 12.25 7.79
C ILE A 94 47.43 11.35 8.17
N LYS A 95 46.22 11.74 7.81
CA LYS A 95 45.01 10.96 8.06
C LYS A 95 44.66 10.12 6.84
N VAL A 96 44.60 8.80 7.01
CA VAL A 96 44.19 7.85 5.99
C VAL A 96 42.70 7.53 6.15
N VAL A 97 41.93 7.76 5.10
CA VAL A 97 40.52 7.41 5.00
C VAL A 97 40.40 6.17 4.13
N ARG A 98 39.98 5.07 4.73
CA ARG A 98 39.76 3.80 4.05
C ARG A 98 38.36 3.75 3.48
N ALA A 99 38.24 3.21 2.27
CA ALA A 99 36.97 2.92 1.67
C ALA A 99 36.30 1.75 2.38
N SER A 100 34.99 1.85 2.54
CA SER A 100 34.13 0.81 3.10
C SER A 100 33.02 0.47 2.11
N LEU A 101 32.40 -0.69 2.32
CA LEU A 101 31.29 -1.14 1.48
C LEU A 101 30.01 -0.43 1.91
N ALA A 102 29.36 0.25 0.98
CA ALA A 102 28.04 0.84 1.15
C ALA A 102 26.99 0.09 0.32
N PHE A 103 25.78 0.00 0.86
CA PHE A 103 24.60 -0.58 0.23
C PHE A 103 23.55 0.51 0.00
N ILE A 104 23.24 0.77 -1.26
CA ILE A 104 22.21 1.72 -1.66
C ILE A 104 20.96 0.95 -2.07
N TYR A 105 19.87 1.12 -1.32
CA TYR A 105 18.56 0.56 -1.61
C TYR A 105 17.78 1.58 -2.42
N ASP A 106 17.67 1.37 -3.73
CA ASP A 106 17.08 2.29 -4.69
C ASP A 106 15.84 1.67 -5.34
N GLY A 107 14.64 2.14 -4.95
CA GLY A 107 13.41 1.73 -5.64
C GLY A 107 13.17 0.22 -5.66
N GLY A 108 13.60 -0.49 -4.61
CA GLY A 108 13.57 -1.96 -4.51
C GLY A 108 14.79 -2.69 -5.10
N LYS A 109 15.74 -1.99 -5.72
CA LYS A 109 17.03 -2.54 -6.18
C LYS A 109 18.12 -2.27 -5.14
N VAL A 110 19.16 -3.10 -5.11
CA VAL A 110 20.30 -2.93 -4.19
C VAL A 110 21.59 -2.75 -4.99
N HIS A 111 22.30 -1.66 -4.73
CA HIS A 111 23.61 -1.37 -5.30
C HIS A 111 24.68 -1.48 -4.22
N SER A 112 25.76 -2.20 -4.50
CA SER A 112 26.90 -2.32 -3.60
C SER A 112 28.09 -1.54 -4.15
N ILE A 113 28.61 -0.58 -3.38
CA ILE A 113 29.71 0.29 -3.81
C ILE A 113 30.78 0.37 -2.72
N VAL A 114 32.04 0.20 -3.12
CA VAL A 114 33.18 0.50 -2.25
C VAL A 114 33.49 1.99 -2.37
N THR A 115 33.41 2.72 -1.27
CA THR A 115 33.56 4.17 -1.26
C THR A 115 34.28 4.69 -0.02
N ALA A 116 35.05 5.77 -0.18
CA ALA A 116 35.54 6.59 0.94
C ALA A 116 34.84 7.97 0.97
N LYS A 117 33.79 8.16 0.16
CA LYS A 117 32.99 9.38 0.16
C LYS A 117 32.34 9.60 1.52
N HIS A 118 32.25 10.86 1.91
CA HIS A 118 31.80 11.20 3.25
C HIS A 118 30.31 11.39 3.32
N THR A 119 29.69 12.00 2.32
CA THR A 119 28.26 12.32 2.31
C THR A 119 27.47 11.37 1.43
N VAL A 120 26.17 11.27 1.71
CA VAL A 120 25.23 10.47 0.91
C VAL A 120 25.19 10.99 -0.54
N ASP A 121 25.20 12.30 -0.76
CA ASP A 121 25.21 12.92 -2.10
C ASP A 121 26.40 12.47 -2.96
N GLU A 122 27.61 12.47 -2.39
CA GLU A 122 28.82 12.03 -3.07
C GLU A 122 28.77 10.53 -3.41
N LEU A 123 28.23 9.71 -2.50
CA LEU A 123 28.04 8.28 -2.71
C LEU A 123 27.05 8.00 -3.85
N LEU A 124 25.88 8.66 -3.86
CA LEU A 124 24.89 8.51 -4.92
C LEU A 124 25.44 9.01 -6.27
N SER A 125 26.20 10.10 -6.27
CA SER A 125 26.89 10.60 -7.47
C SER A 125 27.91 9.60 -8.02
N GLN A 126 28.72 8.99 -7.15
CA GLN A 126 29.64 7.91 -7.54
C GLN A 126 28.88 6.70 -8.14
N ALA A 127 27.70 6.40 -7.60
CA ALA A 127 26.81 5.35 -8.09
C ALA A 127 26.12 5.69 -9.41
N SER A 128 26.24 6.93 -9.91
CA SER A 128 25.45 7.47 -11.02
C SER A 128 23.93 7.38 -10.75
N ILE A 129 23.52 7.48 -9.49
CA ILE A 129 22.13 7.48 -9.05
C ILE A 129 21.67 8.92 -8.92
N GLN A 130 20.78 9.33 -9.82
CA GLN A 130 20.12 10.65 -9.73
C GLN A 130 18.89 10.53 -8.84
N VAL A 131 18.63 11.54 -8.00
CA VAL A 131 17.48 11.60 -7.09
C VAL A 131 16.47 12.57 -7.67
N GLY A 132 15.22 12.12 -7.83
CA GLY A 132 14.11 12.95 -8.29
C GLY A 132 13.72 14.01 -7.25
N ALA A 133 13.00 15.05 -7.68
CA ALA A 133 12.62 16.15 -6.79
C ALA A 133 11.73 15.70 -5.62
N ASP A 134 10.89 14.69 -5.84
CA ASP A 134 9.97 14.15 -4.84
C ASP A 134 10.50 12.88 -4.14
N ASP A 135 11.66 12.37 -4.56
CA ASP A 135 12.27 11.19 -3.95
C ASP A 135 12.78 11.53 -2.54
N THR A 136 12.78 10.53 -1.66
CA THR A 136 13.27 10.69 -0.30
C THR A 136 14.53 9.86 -0.09
N VAL A 137 15.60 10.49 0.39
CA VAL A 137 16.88 9.82 0.70
C VAL A 137 17.09 9.76 2.20
N ILE A 138 17.45 8.58 2.69
CA ILE A 138 17.68 8.28 4.10
C ILE A 138 19.03 7.57 4.23
N PRO A 139 20.03 8.16 4.91
CA PRO A 139 20.05 9.50 5.48
C PRO A 139 19.97 10.62 4.41
N ALA A 140 19.79 11.87 4.83
CA ALA A 140 19.66 12.99 3.89
C ALA A 140 20.96 13.21 3.09
N LEU A 141 20.86 13.82 1.90
CA LEU A 141 21.97 13.99 0.95
C LEU A 141 23.25 14.60 1.57
N ALA A 142 23.09 15.61 2.43
CA ALA A 142 24.20 16.29 3.09
C ALA A 142 24.74 15.55 4.33
N GLU A 143 24.01 14.54 4.82
CA GLU A 143 24.42 13.77 5.99
C GLU A 143 25.55 12.79 5.62
N PRO A 144 26.38 12.41 6.61
CA PRO A 144 27.45 11.46 6.36
C PRO A 144 26.89 10.06 6.05
N VAL A 145 27.61 9.29 5.23
CA VAL A 145 27.32 7.87 5.03
C VAL A 145 27.41 7.15 6.38
N PRO A 146 26.36 6.43 6.83
CA PRO A 146 26.37 5.73 8.10
C PRO A 146 27.50 4.70 8.20
N ALA A 147 27.93 4.40 9.42
CA ALA A 147 28.99 3.41 9.66
C ALA A 147 28.63 1.98 9.20
N ASP A 148 27.33 1.65 9.12
CA ASP A 148 26.84 0.38 8.57
C ASP A 148 26.71 0.40 7.03
N GLY A 149 27.01 1.53 6.40
CA GLY A 149 27.03 1.74 4.96
C GLY A 149 25.65 1.75 4.30
N ARG A 150 24.54 1.78 5.05
CA ARG A 150 23.19 1.67 4.47
C ARG A 150 22.61 3.03 4.11
N VAL A 151 22.23 3.17 2.84
CA VAL A 151 21.54 4.33 2.31
C VAL A 151 20.29 3.86 1.57
N ARG A 152 19.15 4.50 1.78
CA ARG A 152 17.89 4.20 1.10
C ARG A 152 17.46 5.41 0.28
N VAL A 153 17.08 5.15 -0.97
CA VAL A 153 16.41 6.07 -1.87
C VAL A 153 15.01 5.53 -2.12
N VAL A 154 14.01 6.19 -1.55
CA VAL A 154 12.59 5.91 -1.80
C VAL A 154 12.18 6.63 -3.07
N ARG A 155 11.79 5.87 -4.09
CA ARG A 155 11.39 6.42 -5.39
C ARG A 155 9.92 6.78 -5.40
N VAL A 156 9.62 8.05 -5.67
CA VAL A 156 8.26 8.57 -5.73
C VAL A 156 7.85 8.78 -7.18
N THR A 157 6.76 8.16 -7.57
CA THR A 157 6.17 8.34 -8.91
C THR A 157 4.67 8.59 -8.81
N TYR A 158 4.12 9.31 -9.78
CA TYR A 158 2.69 9.56 -9.90
C TYR A 158 2.14 8.94 -11.18
N SER A 159 0.93 8.40 -11.10
CA SER A 159 0.21 7.89 -12.27
C SER A 159 -1.25 8.28 -12.22
N GLN A 160 -1.83 8.56 -13.39
CA GLN A 160 -3.27 8.70 -13.53
C GLN A 160 -3.88 7.34 -13.80
N VAL A 161 -4.74 6.90 -12.89
CA VAL A 161 -5.48 5.65 -13.01
C VAL A 161 -6.94 5.99 -13.24
N VAL A 162 -7.53 5.45 -14.29
CA VAL A 162 -8.96 5.59 -14.60
C VAL A 162 -9.65 4.29 -14.24
N GLU A 163 -10.66 4.37 -13.38
CA GLU A 163 -11.48 3.24 -12.97
C GLU A 163 -12.95 3.49 -13.30
N GLU A 164 -13.67 2.41 -13.60
CA GLU A 164 -15.10 2.46 -13.87
C GLU A 164 -15.89 2.08 -12.61
N GLU A 165 -16.86 2.92 -12.26
CA GLU A 165 -17.78 2.70 -11.15
C GLU A 165 -19.22 2.62 -11.64
N THR A 166 -19.96 1.62 -11.15
CA THR A 166 -21.40 1.50 -11.41
C THR A 166 -22.17 2.56 -10.65
N VAL A 167 -23.09 3.24 -11.33
CA VAL A 167 -23.98 4.22 -10.70
C VAL A 167 -25.36 3.59 -10.51
N PRO A 168 -25.85 3.43 -9.27
CA PRO A 168 -27.13 2.78 -9.03
C PRO A 168 -28.28 3.60 -9.63
N TYR A 169 -29.31 2.91 -10.10
CA TYR A 169 -30.54 3.55 -10.54
C TYR A 169 -31.47 3.86 -9.36
N THR A 170 -32.38 4.80 -9.57
CA THR A 170 -33.42 5.14 -8.61
C THR A 170 -34.71 4.38 -8.90
N ILE A 171 -35.57 4.26 -7.89
CA ILE A 171 -36.91 3.67 -8.04
C ILE A 171 -37.93 4.81 -8.11
N GLU A 172 -38.63 4.91 -9.23
CA GLU A 172 -39.75 5.82 -9.40
C GLU A 172 -41.07 5.08 -9.20
N ARG A 173 -41.97 5.63 -8.38
CA ARG A 173 -43.30 5.07 -8.15
C ARG A 173 -44.35 5.92 -8.85
N ARG A 174 -45.21 5.30 -9.65
CA ARG A 174 -46.32 5.94 -10.34
C ARG A 174 -47.63 5.27 -9.94
N ASN A 175 -48.64 6.05 -9.63
CA ASN A 175 -49.96 5.53 -9.33
C ASN A 175 -50.60 4.99 -10.61
N ASP A 176 -51.28 3.85 -10.50
CA ASP A 176 -52.04 3.22 -11.56
C ASP A 176 -53.46 2.93 -11.07
N THR A 177 -54.42 3.60 -11.70
CA THR A 177 -55.85 3.50 -11.35
C THR A 177 -56.52 2.24 -11.87
N SER A 178 -55.84 1.44 -12.71
CA SER A 178 -56.31 0.15 -13.20
C SER A 178 -55.79 -1.04 -12.38
N LEU A 179 -54.72 -0.83 -11.60
CA LEU A 179 -54.12 -1.83 -10.74
C LEU A 179 -54.71 -1.76 -9.32
N GLU A 180 -55.05 -2.91 -8.74
CA GLU A 180 -55.67 -2.96 -7.42
C GLU A 180 -54.76 -2.41 -6.31
N ALA A 181 -55.34 -1.61 -5.41
CA ALA A 181 -54.67 -0.97 -4.30
C ALA A 181 -53.85 -1.97 -3.50
N GLY A 182 -52.60 -1.64 -3.18
CA GLY A 182 -51.69 -2.55 -2.48
C GLY A 182 -50.85 -3.47 -3.36
N LEU A 183 -51.22 -3.64 -4.64
CA LEU A 183 -50.37 -4.34 -5.60
C LEU A 183 -49.33 -3.40 -6.19
N VAL A 184 -48.16 -3.95 -6.48
CA VAL A 184 -47.06 -3.24 -7.15
C VAL A 184 -46.59 -4.07 -8.34
N ARG A 185 -46.39 -3.41 -9.48
CA ARG A 185 -45.85 -4.02 -10.70
C ARG A 185 -44.67 -3.25 -11.23
N VAL A 186 -43.66 -3.97 -11.72
CA VAL A 186 -42.56 -3.34 -12.46
C VAL A 186 -43.07 -3.03 -13.86
N TYR A 187 -43.08 -1.74 -14.23
CA TYR A 187 -43.41 -1.30 -15.59
C TYR A 187 -42.17 -1.21 -16.47
N LYS A 188 -41.07 -0.70 -15.90
CA LYS A 188 -39.78 -0.59 -16.58
C LYS A 188 -38.67 -0.97 -15.62
N HIS A 189 -37.81 -1.91 -16.01
CA HIS A 189 -36.61 -2.23 -15.26
C HIS A 189 -35.59 -1.08 -15.35
N GLY A 190 -34.97 -0.77 -14.22
CA GLY A 190 -33.88 0.20 -14.16
C GLY A 190 -32.60 -0.37 -14.74
N THR A 191 -31.71 0.51 -15.18
CA THR A 191 -30.37 0.14 -15.67
C THR A 191 -29.33 0.96 -14.95
N GLU A 192 -28.28 0.31 -14.46
CA GLU A 192 -27.17 1.01 -13.82
C GLU A 192 -26.44 1.91 -14.82
N GLY A 193 -26.08 3.10 -14.33
CA GLY A 193 -25.19 4.01 -15.02
C GLY A 193 -23.73 3.57 -14.86
N LEU A 194 -22.85 4.32 -15.50
CA LEU A 194 -21.41 4.12 -15.44
C LEU A 194 -20.75 5.48 -15.26
N ALA A 195 -19.86 5.59 -14.29
CA ALA A 195 -18.99 6.75 -14.11
C ALA A 195 -17.54 6.31 -14.29
N GLN A 196 -16.73 7.16 -14.92
CA GLN A 196 -15.28 7.03 -14.93
C GLN A 196 -14.70 7.96 -13.87
N VAL A 197 -13.91 7.40 -12.98
CA VAL A 197 -13.25 8.12 -11.90
C VAL A 197 -11.76 8.11 -12.17
N THR A 198 -11.18 9.30 -12.29
CA THR A 198 -9.74 9.46 -12.50
C THR A 198 -9.08 9.77 -11.17
N PHE A 199 -8.10 8.94 -10.81
CA PHE A 199 -7.29 9.10 -9.63
C PHE A 199 -5.87 9.55 -10.01
N ASN A 200 -5.32 10.48 -9.24
CA ASN A 200 -3.87 10.68 -9.19
C ASN A 200 -3.33 9.79 -8.08
N VAL A 201 -2.53 8.80 -8.44
CA VAL A 201 -2.02 7.77 -7.53
C VAL A 201 -0.53 8.00 -7.30
N ARG A 202 -0.12 8.11 -6.03
CA ARG A 202 1.27 8.22 -5.60
C ARG A 202 1.79 6.84 -5.22
N TYR A 203 2.95 6.51 -5.78
CA TYR A 203 3.66 5.27 -5.51
C TYR A 203 4.99 5.57 -4.83
N GLU A 204 5.35 4.74 -3.85
CA GLU A 204 6.68 4.69 -3.24
C GLU A 204 7.28 3.31 -3.52
N ASP A 205 8.47 3.26 -4.13
CA ASP A 205 9.14 2.03 -4.53
C ASP A 205 8.23 1.08 -5.35
N GLY A 206 7.34 1.68 -6.17
CA GLY A 206 6.36 0.97 -7.00
C GLY A 206 5.09 0.50 -6.27
N VAL A 207 4.95 0.76 -4.97
CA VAL A 207 3.78 0.40 -4.18
C VAL A 207 2.86 1.62 -4.03
N GLU A 208 1.56 1.46 -4.31
CA GLU A 208 0.56 2.51 -4.11
C GLU A 208 0.47 2.85 -2.61
N VAL A 209 0.75 4.10 -2.26
CA VAL A 209 0.66 4.58 -0.86
C VAL A 209 -0.51 5.53 -0.64
N SER A 210 -0.98 6.19 -1.70
CA SER A 210 -2.15 7.07 -1.63
C SER A 210 -2.73 7.31 -3.01
N ARG A 211 -4.05 7.48 -3.07
CA ARG A 211 -4.76 7.97 -4.26
C ARG A 211 -5.68 9.13 -3.92
N GLN A 212 -5.79 10.07 -4.85
CA GLN A 212 -6.71 11.19 -4.76
C GLN A 212 -7.58 11.24 -6.01
N GLN A 213 -8.90 11.29 -5.82
CA GLN A 213 -9.83 11.51 -6.92
C GLN A 213 -9.61 12.91 -7.50
N VAL A 214 -9.35 12.98 -8.81
CA VAL A 214 -9.17 14.22 -9.56
C VAL A 214 -10.47 14.62 -10.24
N SER A 215 -11.15 13.65 -10.84
CA SER A 215 -12.41 13.87 -11.54
C SER A 215 -13.31 12.65 -11.47
N ARG A 216 -14.60 12.89 -11.68
CA ARG A 216 -15.62 11.87 -11.89
C ARG A 216 -16.51 12.33 -13.04
N GLU A 217 -16.55 11.55 -14.11
CA GLU A 217 -17.34 11.84 -15.30
C GLU A 217 -18.44 10.79 -15.46
N GLN A 218 -19.68 11.24 -15.68
CA GLN A 218 -20.81 10.35 -15.94
C GLN A 218 -20.77 9.92 -17.41
N VAL A 219 -20.34 8.68 -17.66
CA VAL A 219 -20.23 8.11 -19.02
C VAL A 219 -21.58 7.62 -19.52
N ARG A 220 -22.37 6.99 -18.63
CA ARG A 220 -23.72 6.51 -18.95
C ARG A 220 -24.67 6.82 -17.81
N GLU A 221 -25.75 7.56 -18.09
CA GLU A 221 -26.78 7.86 -17.09
C GLU A 221 -27.50 6.58 -16.63
N PRO A 222 -27.76 6.40 -15.32
CA PRO A 222 -28.66 5.35 -14.87
C PRO A 222 -30.09 5.64 -15.35
N SER A 223 -30.84 4.59 -15.70
CA SER A 223 -32.27 4.71 -16.00
C SER A 223 -33.09 4.21 -14.82
N PRO A 224 -34.07 4.98 -14.31
CA PRO A 224 -34.84 4.57 -13.15
C PRO A 224 -35.68 3.32 -13.41
N GLN A 225 -35.84 2.51 -12.37
CA GLN A 225 -36.86 1.45 -12.35
C GLN A 225 -38.21 2.08 -12.03
N VAL A 226 -39.20 1.88 -12.90
CA VAL A 226 -40.55 2.42 -12.71
C VAL A 226 -41.46 1.32 -12.15
N LEU A 227 -41.98 1.57 -10.96
CA LEU A 227 -42.99 0.74 -10.30
C LEU A 227 -44.36 1.40 -10.42
N LEU A 228 -45.34 0.65 -10.90
CA LEU A 228 -46.75 1.00 -10.83
C LEU A 228 -47.29 0.56 -9.47
N VAL A 229 -47.88 1.49 -8.75
CA VAL A 229 -48.55 1.27 -7.46
C VAL A 229 -50.03 1.35 -7.70
N GLY A 230 -50.75 0.26 -7.41
CA GLY A 230 -52.18 0.21 -7.62
C GLY A 230 -52.93 1.18 -6.71
N THR A 231 -53.95 1.83 -7.26
CA THR A 231 -54.86 2.70 -6.52
C THR A 231 -56.33 2.37 -6.77
N LEU A 232 -56.64 1.31 -7.53
CA LEU A 232 -58.02 0.85 -7.72
C LEU A 232 -58.52 0.21 -6.41
N GLN A 233 -59.61 0.73 -5.85
CA GLN A 233 -60.18 0.28 -4.56
C GLN A 233 -61.54 -0.41 -4.70
N GLU A 234 -61.99 -0.64 -5.93
CA GLU A 234 -63.31 -1.23 -6.20
C GLU A 234 -63.19 -2.24 -7.34
N VAL A 235 -63.68 -3.46 -7.12
CA VAL A 235 -63.72 -4.53 -8.12
C VAL A 235 -65.07 -5.24 -8.11
N THR A 236 -65.54 -5.62 -9.29
CA THR A 236 -66.75 -6.44 -9.43
C THR A 236 -66.38 -7.92 -9.51
N ARG A 237 -67.09 -8.76 -8.75
CA ARG A 237 -66.98 -10.23 -8.77
C ARG A 237 -68.36 -10.86 -8.74
N GLY A 238 -68.82 -11.36 -9.89
CA GLY A 238 -70.19 -11.85 -10.01
C GLY A 238 -71.20 -10.73 -9.79
N ALA A 239 -72.10 -10.89 -8.82
CA ALA A 239 -73.09 -9.88 -8.43
C ALA A 239 -72.55 -8.88 -7.38
N ASP A 240 -71.37 -9.15 -6.81
CA ASP A 240 -70.82 -8.34 -5.72
C ASP A 240 -69.93 -7.23 -6.24
N ASN A 241 -70.11 -6.04 -5.67
CA ASN A 241 -69.20 -4.91 -5.84
C ASN A 241 -68.37 -4.75 -4.56
N ILE A 242 -67.09 -5.09 -4.64
CA ILE A 242 -66.19 -5.20 -3.50
C ILE A 242 -65.37 -3.93 -3.42
N ARG A 243 -65.61 -3.15 -2.36
CA ARG A 243 -64.74 -2.04 -1.96
C ARG A 243 -63.71 -2.55 -0.97
N PHE A 244 -62.45 -2.24 -1.21
CA PHE A 244 -61.33 -2.76 -0.44
C PHE A 244 -60.25 -1.70 -0.26
N GLU A 245 -59.54 -1.77 0.86
CA GLU A 245 -58.40 -0.89 1.12
C GLU A 245 -57.15 -1.39 0.40
N ARG A 246 -56.98 -2.71 0.37
CA ARG A 246 -55.75 -3.36 -0.08
C ARG A 246 -56.01 -4.77 -0.61
N ALA A 247 -55.43 -5.07 -1.76
CA ALA A 247 -55.37 -6.39 -2.36
C ALA A 247 -54.01 -7.04 -2.08
N VAL A 248 -54.03 -8.37 -1.96
CA VAL A 248 -52.85 -9.21 -1.78
C VAL A 248 -52.93 -10.37 -2.76
N GLU A 249 -51.90 -10.54 -3.59
CA GLU A 249 -51.74 -11.77 -4.36
C GLU A 249 -51.14 -12.85 -3.46
N ALA A 250 -51.91 -13.91 -3.21
CA ALA A 250 -51.55 -14.96 -2.28
C ALA A 250 -51.73 -16.35 -2.87
N VAL A 251 -50.89 -17.28 -2.41
CA VAL A 251 -51.12 -18.71 -2.62
C VAL A 251 -52.18 -19.14 -1.63
N ALA A 252 -53.34 -19.59 -2.12
CA ALA A 252 -54.38 -20.18 -1.30
C ALA A 252 -54.29 -21.71 -1.31
N THR A 253 -54.32 -22.30 -0.11
CA THR A 253 -54.67 -23.71 0.11
C THR A 253 -56.03 -23.79 0.80
N ALA A 254 -56.52 -24.99 1.07
CA ALA A 254 -57.75 -25.20 1.83
C ALA A 254 -57.62 -26.29 2.89
N TYR A 255 -58.42 -26.16 3.95
CA TYR A 255 -58.53 -27.13 5.03
C TYR A 255 -59.99 -27.33 5.48
N CYS A 256 -60.25 -28.37 6.27
CA CYS A 256 -61.50 -28.58 7.02
C CYS A 256 -61.22 -28.80 8.50
N PRO A 257 -62.19 -28.60 9.40
CA PRO A 257 -62.05 -28.89 10.84
C PRO A 257 -61.86 -30.39 11.17
N CYS A 258 -61.85 -31.25 10.16
CA CYS A 258 -61.66 -32.69 10.24
C CYS A 258 -60.26 -33.08 10.76
N THR A 259 -60.15 -34.25 11.39
CA THR A 259 -58.87 -34.75 11.94
C THR A 259 -57.80 -35.05 10.88
N LYS A 260 -58.20 -35.25 9.62
CA LYS A 260 -57.28 -35.43 8.49
C LYS A 260 -56.51 -34.15 8.14
N CYS A 261 -57.17 -32.99 8.21
CA CYS A 261 -56.55 -31.70 7.89
C CYS A 261 -55.91 -31.06 9.12
N CYS A 262 -56.58 -31.13 10.28
CA CYS A 262 -56.17 -30.41 11.50
C CYS A 262 -55.50 -31.31 12.56
N GLY A 263 -55.31 -32.60 12.26
CA GLY A 263 -54.72 -33.58 13.18
C GLY A 263 -55.72 -34.17 14.18
N PRO A 264 -55.29 -35.16 14.98
CA PRO A 264 -56.19 -35.94 15.84
C PRO A 264 -56.84 -35.14 16.98
N TYR A 265 -56.29 -33.97 17.33
CA TYR A 265 -56.79 -33.10 18.39
C TYR A 265 -57.57 -31.89 17.87
N ALA A 266 -58.07 -31.95 16.62
CA ALA A 266 -58.84 -30.88 16.01
C ALA A 266 -60.08 -30.54 16.87
N LYS A 267 -60.11 -29.31 17.39
CA LYS A 267 -61.22 -28.80 18.23
C LYS A 267 -62.31 -28.08 17.43
N GLY A 268 -62.12 -27.93 16.12
CA GLY A 268 -63.04 -27.18 15.26
C GLY A 268 -63.11 -25.69 15.56
N VAL A 269 -62.06 -25.12 16.19
CA VAL A 269 -61.97 -23.70 16.51
C VAL A 269 -60.69 -23.11 15.94
N THR A 270 -60.77 -21.88 15.46
CA THR A 270 -59.64 -21.10 14.94
C THR A 270 -58.80 -20.52 16.07
N SER A 271 -57.61 -20.01 15.73
CA SER A 271 -56.76 -19.28 16.68
C SER A 271 -57.43 -18.05 17.31
N SER A 272 -58.39 -17.42 16.64
CA SER A 272 -59.17 -16.30 17.20
C SER A 272 -60.37 -16.75 18.06
N GLY A 273 -60.61 -18.06 18.17
CA GLY A 273 -61.72 -18.64 18.92
C GLY A 273 -63.05 -18.72 18.15
N LEU A 274 -63.06 -18.43 16.85
CA LEU A 274 -64.24 -18.61 15.99
C LEU A 274 -64.38 -20.09 15.57
N PRO A 275 -65.59 -20.56 15.20
CA PRO A 275 -65.75 -21.86 14.57
C PRO A 275 -64.92 -21.97 13.29
N ALA A 276 -64.20 -23.09 13.12
CA ALA A 276 -63.46 -23.39 11.90
C ALA A 276 -64.43 -23.90 10.83
N GLU A 277 -65.12 -22.97 10.18
CA GLU A 277 -66.10 -23.23 9.13
C GLU A 277 -65.90 -22.33 7.91
N ARG A 278 -66.69 -22.57 6.85
CA ARG A 278 -66.62 -21.74 5.64
C ARG A 278 -66.91 -20.27 5.99
N GLY A 279 -65.99 -19.39 5.63
CA GLY A 279 -65.97 -17.98 6.05
C GLY A 279 -64.83 -17.66 7.01
N ALA A 280 -64.08 -18.65 7.51
CA ALA A 280 -62.82 -18.45 8.23
C ALA A 280 -61.60 -18.75 7.34
N ILE A 281 -60.56 -17.92 7.43
CA ILE A 281 -59.28 -18.18 6.77
C ILE A 281 -58.11 -18.10 7.75
N ALA A 282 -57.08 -18.91 7.51
CA ALA A 282 -55.79 -18.77 8.16
C ALA A 282 -54.88 -17.85 7.35
N VAL A 283 -54.16 -16.96 8.04
CA VAL A 283 -53.28 -15.95 7.42
C VAL A 283 -51.96 -15.80 8.18
N ASP A 284 -51.00 -15.08 7.57
CA ASP A 284 -49.90 -14.45 8.32
C ASP A 284 -50.37 -13.08 8.83
N PRO A 285 -50.50 -12.86 10.16
CA PRO A 285 -50.96 -11.59 10.73
C PRO A 285 -50.14 -10.37 10.35
N ARG A 286 -48.88 -10.56 9.90
CA ARG A 286 -48.00 -9.48 9.41
C ARG A 286 -48.38 -8.99 8.01
N VAL A 287 -49.09 -9.82 7.25
CA VAL A 287 -49.54 -9.51 5.88
C VAL A 287 -51.02 -9.17 5.86
N ILE A 288 -51.87 -9.91 6.58
CA ILE A 288 -53.29 -9.63 6.77
C ILE A 288 -53.58 -9.75 8.26
N PRO A 289 -53.87 -8.65 8.98
CA PRO A 289 -54.16 -8.71 10.41
C PRO A 289 -55.29 -9.66 10.76
N LEU A 290 -55.21 -10.31 11.93
CA LEU A 290 -56.34 -11.10 12.44
C LEU A 290 -57.53 -10.19 12.72
N GLY A 291 -58.73 -10.70 12.46
CA GLY A 291 -59.99 -9.95 12.53
C GLY A 291 -60.31 -9.16 11.25
N SER A 292 -59.36 -9.00 10.32
CA SER A 292 -59.64 -8.38 9.02
C SER A 292 -60.73 -9.16 8.29
N ARG A 293 -61.73 -8.42 7.78
CA ARG A 293 -62.68 -8.95 6.82
C ARG A 293 -61.99 -8.98 5.46
N VAL A 294 -62.25 -10.02 4.69
CA VAL A 294 -61.65 -10.18 3.36
C VAL A 294 -62.65 -10.73 2.36
N TYR A 295 -62.38 -10.50 1.08
CA TYR A 295 -62.93 -11.27 -0.02
C TYR A 295 -61.80 -12.05 -0.70
N VAL A 296 -61.95 -13.36 -0.83
CA VAL A 296 -60.96 -14.23 -1.50
C VAL A 296 -61.51 -14.66 -2.85
N ASP A 297 -60.78 -14.34 -3.93
CA ASP A 297 -61.20 -14.68 -5.30
C ASP A 297 -61.49 -16.18 -5.43
N GLY A 298 -62.71 -16.50 -5.90
CA GLY A 298 -63.21 -17.86 -6.08
C GLY A 298 -63.73 -18.55 -4.81
N TYR A 299 -63.53 -17.97 -3.62
CA TYR A 299 -64.00 -18.53 -2.36
C TYR A 299 -65.16 -17.73 -1.74
N GLY A 300 -65.06 -16.40 -1.77
CA GLY A 300 -66.05 -15.45 -1.27
C GLY A 300 -65.57 -14.67 -0.03
N PHE A 301 -66.53 -14.09 0.69
CA PHE A 301 -66.28 -13.32 1.91
C PHE A 301 -65.78 -14.21 3.06
N ALA A 302 -64.82 -13.69 3.83
CA ALA A 302 -64.26 -14.39 4.96
C ALA A 302 -63.69 -13.44 6.02
N VAL A 303 -63.29 -14.01 7.16
CA VAL A 303 -62.58 -13.34 8.25
C VAL A 303 -61.22 -14.01 8.45
N ALA A 304 -60.18 -13.20 8.58
CA ALA A 304 -58.85 -13.63 9.02
C ALA A 304 -58.91 -14.07 10.49
N ALA A 305 -59.27 -15.32 10.72
CA ALA A 305 -59.62 -15.86 12.03
C ALA A 305 -58.58 -16.84 12.57
N ASP A 306 -57.69 -17.33 11.72
CA ASP A 306 -56.77 -18.39 12.10
C ASP A 306 -55.32 -18.11 11.71
N THR A 307 -54.40 -18.87 12.30
CA THR A 307 -52.99 -18.86 11.90
C THR A 307 -52.46 -20.28 11.81
N GLY A 308 -51.52 -20.49 10.90
CA GLY A 308 -50.84 -21.78 10.73
C GLY A 308 -49.33 -21.61 10.75
N SER A 309 -48.61 -22.63 11.21
CA SER A 309 -47.14 -22.66 11.11
C SER A 309 -46.66 -22.61 9.67
N ALA A 310 -47.39 -23.24 8.75
CA ALA A 310 -47.11 -23.25 7.30
C ALA A 310 -47.69 -22.05 6.53
N ILE A 311 -48.49 -21.20 7.18
CA ILE A 311 -49.14 -20.03 6.56
C ILE A 311 -48.34 -18.79 6.93
N LYS A 312 -47.39 -18.45 6.05
CA LYS A 312 -46.41 -17.35 6.23
C LYS A 312 -46.30 -16.54 4.94
N GLY A 313 -46.10 -15.23 5.08
CA GLY A 313 -46.05 -14.29 3.97
C GLY A 313 -47.38 -14.22 3.21
N ASN A 314 -47.31 -14.12 1.88
CA ASN A 314 -48.49 -14.07 1.02
C ASN A 314 -49.07 -15.47 0.76
N ARG A 315 -49.42 -16.17 1.84
CA ARG A 315 -50.12 -17.45 1.81
C ARG A 315 -51.35 -17.39 2.69
N VAL A 316 -52.44 -17.98 2.22
CA VAL A 316 -53.69 -18.10 2.97
C VAL A 316 -54.18 -19.55 2.93
N ASP A 317 -54.95 -19.95 3.94
CA ASP A 317 -55.62 -21.26 3.96
C ASP A 317 -57.11 -21.02 4.19
N VAL A 318 -57.95 -21.42 3.25
CA VAL A 318 -59.40 -21.18 3.35
C VAL A 318 -60.11 -22.39 3.97
N CYS A 319 -60.98 -22.14 4.94
CA CYS A 319 -61.69 -23.23 5.61
C CYS A 319 -62.92 -23.67 4.79
N PHE A 320 -63.11 -24.97 4.61
CA PHE A 320 -64.34 -25.54 4.05
C PHE A 320 -65.04 -26.41 5.08
N SER A 321 -66.35 -26.61 4.87
CA SER A 321 -67.16 -27.44 5.76
C SER A 321 -66.84 -28.93 5.61
N SER A 322 -66.30 -29.36 4.47
CA SER A 322 -65.97 -30.77 4.21
C SER A 322 -64.55 -30.97 3.64
N HIS A 323 -64.01 -32.16 3.87
CA HIS A 323 -62.69 -32.56 3.36
C HIS A 323 -62.65 -32.63 1.84
N GLU A 324 -63.73 -33.10 1.22
CA GLU A 324 -63.83 -33.22 -0.23
C GLU A 324 -63.84 -31.84 -0.91
N GLU A 325 -64.51 -30.85 -0.34
CA GLU A 325 -64.45 -29.46 -0.84
C GLU A 325 -63.05 -28.87 -0.73
N ALA A 326 -62.37 -29.06 0.39
CA ALA A 326 -60.99 -28.59 0.56
C ALA A 326 -60.04 -29.23 -0.46
N LEU A 327 -60.19 -30.52 -0.75
CA LEU A 327 -59.42 -31.23 -1.78
C LEU A 327 -59.75 -30.72 -3.18
N ARG A 328 -61.03 -30.49 -3.51
CA ARG A 328 -61.46 -29.92 -4.79
C ARG A 328 -60.96 -28.50 -5.00
N TRP A 329 -60.84 -27.72 -3.92
CA TRP A 329 -60.25 -26.39 -3.99
C TRP A 329 -58.78 -26.46 -4.42
N GLY A 330 -58.00 -27.35 -3.80
CA GLY A 330 -56.58 -27.54 -4.11
C GLY A 330 -55.70 -26.34 -3.74
N ARG A 331 -54.54 -26.22 -4.40
CA ARG A 331 -53.63 -25.08 -4.24
C ARG A 331 -53.68 -24.22 -5.48
N LYS A 332 -53.93 -22.92 -5.34
CA LYS A 332 -53.96 -21.97 -6.46
C LYS A 332 -53.54 -20.57 -6.05
N GLN A 333 -53.21 -19.73 -7.02
CA GLN A 333 -53.02 -18.29 -6.79
C GLN A 333 -54.38 -17.61 -6.77
N VAL A 334 -54.59 -16.73 -5.80
CA VAL A 334 -55.79 -15.91 -5.66
C VAL A 334 -55.42 -14.47 -5.31
N LYS A 335 -56.34 -13.55 -5.57
CA LYS A 335 -56.31 -12.22 -4.95
C LYS A 335 -57.18 -12.24 -3.69
N VAL A 336 -56.65 -11.69 -2.62
CA VAL A 336 -57.35 -11.47 -1.36
C VAL A 336 -57.50 -9.98 -1.18
N TYR A 337 -58.74 -9.52 -1.14
CA TYR A 337 -59.11 -8.12 -0.94
C TYR A 337 -59.42 -7.93 0.54
N VAL A 338 -58.64 -7.09 1.23
CA VAL A 338 -58.92 -6.68 2.62
C VAL A 338 -59.97 -5.60 2.57
N ILE A 339 -61.13 -5.92 3.13
CA ILE A 339 -62.32 -5.08 3.16
C ILE A 339 -62.49 -4.55 4.59
N GLU A 340 -63.05 -3.34 4.71
CA GLU A 340 -63.35 -2.72 6.00
C GLU A 340 -64.30 -3.57 6.88
#